data_AF-A0ABD1S713-F1
#
_entry.id   AF-A0ABD1S713-F1
#
_cell.length_a   1.000
_cell.length_b   1.000
_cell.length_c   1.000
_cell.angle_alpha   90.00
_cell.angle_beta   90.00
_cell.angle_gamma   90.00
#
_symmetry.space_group_name_H-M   'P 1'
#
loop_
_entity.id
_entity.type
_entity.pdbx_description
1 polymer ?
#
loop_
_entity_poly.entity_id
_entity_poly.type
_entity_poly.pdbx_seq_one_letter_code
_entity_poly.pdbx_strand_id
1 'polypeptide(L)'
;MKGKKIMFVGDSLSLNQWQSLTCMLHAAVPQSNFTLQRKGDLSTFYFQDYNISLMLFRNAFLVDLVKEKMGRILKLDSIQNGNSWKGFDMLIFNTWHWWLHKGSAKAWDYIQKGDKLYKDMDRLIAFNEGLKTWSKWVDSNIDPSHTKVFFQGISPTHYK
;
A
#
# COMPACT_ATOMS: atom_id res chain seq x y z
N MET A 1 -11.83 18.22 5.46
CA MET A 1 -10.70 17.73 4.64
C MET A 1 -9.69 18.81 4.27
N LYS A 2 -10.03 20.11 4.27
CA LYS A 2 -9.07 21.18 3.94
C LYS A 2 -7.76 21.03 4.71
N GLY A 3 -6.63 21.14 4.02
CA GLY A 3 -5.29 21.02 4.63
C GLY A 3 -4.81 19.59 4.89
N LYS A 4 -5.59 18.54 4.58
CA LYS A 4 -5.28 17.16 4.96
C LYS A 4 -4.46 16.41 3.91
N LYS A 5 -3.57 15.54 4.37
CA LYS A 5 -2.78 14.61 3.59
C LYS A 5 -3.28 13.18 3.82
N ILE A 6 -3.74 12.53 2.76
CA ILE A 6 -4.23 11.16 2.78
C ILE A 6 -3.30 10.32 1.91
N MET A 7 -2.90 9.14 2.41
CA MET A 7 -2.13 8.19 1.63
C MET A 7 -2.82 6.83 1.58
N PHE A 8 -2.99 6.31 0.37
CA PHE A 8 -3.33 4.93 0.09
C PHE A 8 -2.03 4.14 -0.06
N VAL A 9 -1.92 2.99 0.60
CA VAL A 9 -0.75 2.12 0.50
C VAL A 9 -1.22 0.70 0.21
N GLY A 10 -0.80 0.14 -0.91
CA GLY A 10 -1.24 -1.21 -1.23
C GLY A 10 -1.05 -1.61 -2.68
N ASP A 11 -1.87 -2.58 -3.08
CA ASP A 11 -1.87 -3.15 -4.42
C ASP A 11 -2.75 -2.34 -5.41
N SER A 12 -3.09 -2.95 -6.54
CA SER A 12 -3.93 -2.35 -7.58
C SER A 12 -5.32 -1.92 -7.09
N LEU A 13 -5.85 -2.49 -6.01
CA LEU A 13 -7.12 -2.05 -5.43
C LEU A 13 -6.99 -0.71 -4.70
N SER A 14 -5.85 -0.45 -4.04
CA SER A 14 -5.55 0.88 -3.49
C SER A 14 -5.49 1.94 -4.58
N LEU A 15 -4.95 1.59 -5.76
CA LEU A 15 -4.99 2.48 -6.93
C LEU A 15 -6.42 2.82 -7.34
N ASN A 16 -7.30 1.81 -7.46
CA ASN A 16 -8.69 2.02 -7.83
C ASN A 16 -9.42 2.93 -6.83
N GLN A 17 -9.22 2.71 -5.52
CA GLN A 17 -9.85 3.53 -4.48
C GLN A 17 -9.30 4.97 -4.46
N TRP A 18 -7.99 5.14 -4.61
CA TRP A 18 -7.37 6.46 -4.73
C TRP A 18 -7.89 7.22 -5.97
N GLN A 19 -8.04 6.56 -7.12
CA GLN A 19 -8.63 7.15 -8.32
C GLN A 19 -10.10 7.51 -8.10
N SER A 20 -10.89 6.62 -7.49
CA SER A 20 -12.30 6.86 -7.18
C SER A 20 -12.48 8.11 -6.32
N LEU A 21 -11.73 8.23 -5.21
CA LEU A 21 -11.79 9.41 -4.34
C LEU A 21 -11.33 10.68 -5.06
N THR A 22 -10.29 10.59 -5.88
CA THR A 22 -9.82 11.71 -6.71
C THR A 22 -10.93 12.20 -7.64
N CYS A 23 -11.60 11.29 -8.35
CA CYS A 23 -12.71 11.62 -9.24
C CYS A 23 -13.91 12.21 -8.50
N MET A 24 -14.28 11.68 -7.32
CA MET A 24 -15.37 12.23 -6.52
C MET A 24 -15.08 13.68 -6.08
N LEU A 25 -13.84 13.97 -5.67
CA LEU A 25 -13.43 15.32 -5.30
C LEU A 25 -13.43 16.27 -6.49
N HIS A 26 -12.91 15.83 -7.63
CA HIS A 26 -12.94 16.62 -8.85
C HIS A 26 -14.38 16.88 -9.33
N ALA A 27 -15.27 15.89 -9.29
CA ALA A 27 -16.66 16.04 -9.69
C ALA A 27 -17.44 17.03 -8.81
N ALA A 28 -17.13 17.11 -7.52
CA ALA A 28 -17.77 18.05 -6.60
C ALA A 28 -17.40 19.52 -6.89
N VAL A 29 -16.21 19.76 -7.46
CA VAL A 29 -15.65 21.10 -7.70
C VAL A 29 -14.77 21.08 -8.97
N PRO A 30 -15.37 20.93 -10.15
CA PRO A 30 -14.65 20.59 -11.40
C PRO A 30 -13.75 21.70 -11.94
N GLN A 31 -14.00 22.95 -11.55
CA GLN A 31 -13.22 24.12 -12.01
C GLN A 31 -12.02 24.43 -11.12
N SER A 32 -11.81 23.67 -10.04
CA SER A 32 -10.75 23.93 -9.07
C SER A 32 -9.41 23.37 -9.56
N ASN A 33 -8.33 24.09 -9.28
CA ASN A 33 -7.00 23.73 -9.79
C ASN A 33 -6.42 22.52 -9.05
N PHE A 34 -5.81 21.62 -9.81
CA PHE A 34 -5.12 20.45 -9.26
C PHE A 34 -3.82 20.15 -10.01
N THR A 35 -2.92 19.43 -9.36
CA THR A 35 -1.76 18.81 -10.02
C THR A 35 -1.78 17.30 -9.82
N LEU A 36 -1.26 16.59 -10.82
CA LEU A 36 -1.08 15.14 -10.76
C LEU A 36 0.36 14.80 -11.14
N GLN A 37 1.08 14.18 -10.22
CA GLN A 37 2.48 13.85 -10.40
C GLN A 37 2.75 12.40 -9.96
N ARG A 38 3.72 11.77 -10.62
CA ARG A 38 4.22 10.45 -10.23
C ARG A 38 5.74 10.48 -10.14
N LYS A 39 6.27 10.04 -9.01
CA LYS A 39 7.70 9.87 -8.76
C LYS A 39 7.95 8.46 -8.22
N GLY A 40 8.44 7.58 -9.08
CA GLY A 40 8.62 6.17 -8.76
C GLY A 40 7.28 5.51 -8.38
N ASP A 41 7.23 4.97 -7.16
CA ASP A 41 6.06 4.27 -6.59
C ASP A 41 5.04 5.21 -5.93
N LEU A 42 5.35 6.51 -5.85
CA LEU A 42 4.48 7.52 -5.27
C LEU A 42 3.76 8.31 -6.35
N SER A 43 2.43 8.23 -6.37
CA SER A 43 1.57 9.16 -7.11
C SER A 43 0.97 10.17 -6.15
N THR A 44 0.92 11.44 -6.55
CA THR A 44 0.36 12.55 -5.77
C THR A 44 -0.63 13.32 -6.62
N PHE A 45 -1.88 13.36 -6.16
CA PHE A 45 -2.89 14.32 -6.61
C PHE A 45 -2.97 15.42 -5.55
N TYR A 46 -2.68 16.66 -5.94
CA TYR A 46 -2.73 17.80 -5.04
C TYR A 46 -3.82 18.77 -5.49
N PHE A 47 -4.77 19.01 -4.58
CA PHE A 47 -5.91 19.86 -4.82
C PHE A 47 -5.67 21.23 -4.19
N GLN A 48 -5.30 22.20 -5.03
CA GLN A 48 -4.59 23.41 -4.62
C GLN A 48 -5.46 24.33 -3.77
N ASP A 49 -6.68 24.60 -4.23
CA ASP A 49 -7.59 25.58 -3.60
C ASP A 49 -8.01 25.15 -2.17
N TYR A 50 -7.92 23.84 -1.89
CA TYR A 50 -8.26 23.25 -0.60
C TYR A 50 -7.05 22.75 0.19
N ASN A 51 -5.85 22.84 -0.38
CA ASN A 51 -4.62 22.30 0.19
C ASN A 51 -4.81 20.82 0.63
N ILE A 52 -5.37 19.99 -0.25
CA ILE A 52 -5.57 18.55 0.01
C ILE A 52 -4.58 17.74 -0.82
N SER A 53 -3.89 16.79 -0.19
CA SER A 53 -3.03 15.84 -0.91
C SER A 53 -3.61 14.44 -0.82
N LEU A 54 -3.87 13.82 -1.96
CA LEU A 54 -4.20 12.40 -2.08
C LEU A 54 -3.01 11.68 -2.70
N MET A 55 -2.41 10.78 -1.95
CA MET A 55 -1.19 10.09 -2.35
C MET A 55 -1.48 8.59 -2.47
N LEU A 56 -0.84 7.94 -3.43
CA LEU A 56 -0.83 6.49 -3.58
C LEU A 56 0.63 6.04 -3.52
N PHE A 57 0.98 5.24 -2.52
CA PHE A 57 2.25 4.56 -2.45
C PHE A 57 2.07 3.10 -2.83
N ARG A 58 2.68 2.67 -3.94
CA ARG A 58 2.56 1.27 -4.40
C ARG A 58 3.44 0.37 -3.54
N ASN A 59 2.79 -0.42 -2.69
CA ASN A 59 3.41 -1.55 -2.00
C ASN A 59 2.38 -2.66 -1.88
N ALA A 60 2.39 -3.59 -2.83
CA ALA A 60 1.35 -4.60 -2.95
C ALA A 60 1.28 -5.59 -1.78
N PHE A 61 2.37 -5.76 -1.03
CA PHE A 61 2.49 -6.76 0.04
C PHE A 61 2.59 -6.15 1.44
N LEU A 62 2.71 -4.82 1.55
CA LEU A 62 3.01 -4.06 2.77
C LEU A 62 4.33 -4.41 3.47
N VAL A 63 5.02 -5.43 3.00
CA VAL A 63 6.37 -5.84 3.38
C VAL A 63 7.30 -5.75 2.18
N ASP A 64 8.59 -5.93 2.42
CA ASP A 64 9.60 -5.70 1.38
C ASP A 64 9.64 -6.83 0.34
N LEU A 65 9.54 -6.44 -0.93
CA LEU A 65 9.89 -7.28 -2.08
C LEU A 65 11.20 -6.74 -2.66
N VAL A 66 12.30 -7.45 -2.43
CA VAL A 66 13.65 -7.01 -2.83
C VAL A 66 14.21 -7.88 -3.95
N LYS A 67 15.09 -7.32 -4.77
CA LYS A 67 15.84 -8.07 -5.78
C LYS A 67 17.24 -8.33 -5.27
N GLU A 68 17.58 -9.60 -5.06
CA GLU A 68 18.92 -10.05 -4.67
C GLU A 68 19.54 -10.91 -5.77
N LYS A 69 20.82 -11.30 -5.62
CA LYS A 69 21.56 -12.08 -6.62
C LYS A 69 20.85 -13.39 -7.00
N MET A 70 20.16 -14.02 -6.05
CA MET A 70 19.48 -15.29 -6.27
C MET A 70 18.05 -15.15 -6.82
N GLY A 71 17.49 -13.93 -6.87
CA GLY A 71 16.14 -13.67 -7.35
C GLY A 71 15.40 -12.61 -6.54
N ARG A 72 14.09 -12.49 -6.79
CA ARG A 72 13.17 -11.61 -6.07
C ARG A 72 12.74 -12.31 -4.77
N ILE A 73 12.93 -11.66 -3.63
CA ILE A 73 12.66 -12.21 -2.31
C ILE A 73 11.58 -11.37 -1.63
N LEU A 74 10.47 -12.00 -1.27
CA LEU A 74 9.44 -11.41 -0.42
C LEU A 74 9.84 -11.63 1.05
N LYS A 75 10.26 -10.57 1.73
CA LYS A 75 10.71 -10.61 3.14
C LYS A 75 9.53 -10.29 4.05
N LEU A 76 9.00 -11.31 4.73
CA LEU A 76 7.75 -11.18 5.50
C LEU A 76 7.90 -10.38 6.80
N ASP A 77 9.12 -10.17 7.26
CA ASP A 77 9.49 -9.57 8.54
C ASP A 77 10.20 -8.21 8.39
N SER A 78 10.13 -7.59 7.21
CA SER A 78 10.83 -6.34 6.91
C SER A 78 9.92 -5.31 6.22
N ILE A 79 10.04 -4.05 6.65
CA ILE A 79 9.37 -2.87 6.06
C ILE A 79 10.38 -1.70 6.01
N GLN A 80 11.19 -1.66 4.95
CA GLN A 80 12.21 -0.61 4.76
C GLN A 80 11.59 0.73 4.37
N ASN A 81 10.52 0.70 3.57
CA ASN A 81 9.86 1.91 3.07
C ASN A 81 8.85 2.54 4.05
N GLY A 82 8.75 2.02 5.28
CA GLY A 82 7.73 2.47 6.23
C GLY A 82 7.83 3.96 6.58
N ASN A 83 9.03 4.54 6.58
CA ASN A 83 9.20 5.98 6.82
C ASN A 83 8.44 6.85 5.82
N SER A 84 8.19 6.38 4.59
CA SER A 84 7.40 7.09 3.59
C SER A 84 5.91 7.18 3.94
N TRP A 85 5.42 6.42 4.91
CA TRP A 85 4.03 6.41 5.34
C TRP A 85 3.77 7.28 6.56
N LYS A 86 4.81 7.90 7.15
CA LYS A 86 4.67 8.78 8.33
C LYS A 86 4.25 10.20 7.93
N GLY A 87 3.65 10.92 8.87
CA GLY A 87 3.31 12.35 8.70
C GLY A 87 2.05 12.60 7.85
N PHE A 88 1.20 11.59 7.70
CA PHE A 88 -0.10 11.68 7.03
C PHE A 88 -1.22 11.79 8.06
N ASP A 89 -2.28 12.54 7.74
CA ASP A 89 -3.47 12.62 8.57
C ASP A 89 -4.33 11.35 8.49
N MET A 90 -4.24 10.65 7.35
CA MET A 90 -4.97 9.42 7.10
C MET A 90 -4.15 8.44 6.26
N LEU A 91 -4.05 7.20 6.72
CA LEU A 91 -3.44 6.08 6.01
C LEU A 91 -4.50 5.03 5.71
N ILE A 92 -4.60 4.63 4.45
CA ILE A 92 -5.55 3.62 3.97
C ILE A 92 -4.75 2.49 3.35
N PHE A 93 -4.64 1.38 4.07
CA PHE A 93 -3.88 0.21 3.65
C PHE A 93 -4.78 -0.80 2.96
N ASN A 94 -4.26 -1.50 1.96
CA ASN A 94 -4.89 -2.69 1.39
C ASN A 94 -3.83 -3.67 0.89
N THR A 95 -4.03 -4.96 1.14
CA THR A 95 -3.21 -5.99 0.54
C THR A 95 -3.95 -7.32 0.53
N TRP A 96 -3.99 -7.99 -0.64
CA TRP A 96 -4.37 -9.40 -0.76
C TRP A 96 -4.25 -9.90 -2.20
N HIS A 97 -4.70 -9.10 -3.17
CA HIS A 97 -4.93 -9.56 -4.54
C HIS A 97 -3.65 -10.15 -5.17
N TRP A 98 -2.51 -9.52 -4.90
CA TRP A 98 -1.20 -9.93 -5.44
C TRP A 98 -0.61 -11.17 -4.76
N TRP A 99 -1.04 -11.52 -3.55
CA TRP A 99 -0.57 -12.73 -2.85
C TRP A 99 -1.02 -13.99 -3.58
N LEU A 100 -2.13 -13.92 -4.32
CA LEU A 100 -2.72 -15.04 -5.03
C LEU A 100 -2.11 -15.27 -6.42
N HIS A 101 -1.24 -14.38 -6.91
CA HIS A 101 -0.62 -14.55 -8.22
C HIS A 101 0.25 -15.81 -8.30
N LYS A 102 0.16 -16.49 -9.44
CA LYS A 102 0.89 -17.73 -9.77
C LYS A 102 1.58 -17.61 -11.12
N GLY A 103 2.48 -18.55 -11.43
CA GLY A 103 3.18 -18.59 -12.71
C GLY A 103 3.99 -17.32 -12.96
N SER A 104 3.92 -16.80 -14.19
CA SER A 104 4.61 -15.58 -14.61
C SER A 104 4.15 -14.31 -13.87
N ALA A 105 2.93 -14.31 -13.31
CA ALA A 105 2.41 -13.19 -12.54
C ALA A 105 2.92 -13.15 -11.09
N LYS A 106 3.58 -14.22 -10.60
CA LYS A 106 4.11 -14.26 -9.24
C LYS A 106 5.28 -13.28 -9.10
N ALA A 107 5.15 -12.38 -8.12
CA ALA A 107 6.08 -11.27 -7.95
C ALA A 107 7.42 -11.67 -7.29
N TRP A 108 7.48 -12.82 -6.64
CA TRP A 108 8.66 -13.32 -5.94
C TRP A 108 9.12 -14.68 -6.49
N ASP A 109 10.41 -14.95 -6.32
CA ASP A 109 11.05 -16.24 -6.60
C ASP A 109 11.27 -17.05 -5.33
N TYR A 110 11.36 -16.36 -4.18
CA TYR A 110 11.50 -16.92 -2.83
C TYR A 110 10.74 -16.07 -1.80
N ILE A 111 10.40 -16.69 -0.67
CA ILE A 111 9.81 -16.05 0.51
C ILE A 111 10.77 -16.22 1.68
N GLN A 112 11.06 -15.14 2.40
CA GLN A 112 11.91 -15.16 3.58
C GLN A 112 11.10 -14.88 4.85
N LYS A 113 11.37 -15.66 5.91
CA LYS A 113 10.87 -15.45 7.27
C LYS A 113 12.02 -15.64 8.25
N GLY A 114 12.47 -14.57 8.89
CA GLY A 114 13.71 -14.56 9.66
C GLY A 114 14.89 -14.95 8.78
N ASP A 115 15.72 -15.86 9.27
CA ASP A 115 16.88 -16.37 8.53
C ASP A 115 16.54 -17.50 7.55
N LYS A 116 15.27 -17.92 7.48
CA LYS A 116 14.83 -19.04 6.63
C LYS A 116 14.32 -18.55 5.29
N LEU A 117 14.87 -19.13 4.22
CA LEU A 117 14.46 -18.89 2.84
C LEU A 117 13.68 -20.08 2.29
N TYR A 118 12.51 -19.82 1.73
CA TYR A 118 11.60 -20.82 1.17
C TYR A 118 11.40 -20.56 -0.32
N LYS A 119 11.34 -21.62 -1.13
CA LYS A 119 10.99 -21.48 -2.56
C LYS A 119 9.56 -20.98 -2.74
N ASP A 120 8.67 -21.48 -1.90
CA ASP A 120 7.31 -20.97 -1.76
C ASP A 120 6.75 -21.32 -0.36
N MET A 121 5.62 -20.74 -0.01
CA MET A 121 4.95 -20.95 1.28
C MET A 121 3.42 -20.98 1.09
N ASP A 122 2.69 -21.61 2.00
CA ASP A 122 1.24 -21.44 2.06
C ASP A 122 0.88 -19.94 2.11
N ARG A 123 -0.10 -19.53 1.31
CA ARG A 123 -0.43 -18.11 1.11
C ARG A 123 -1.04 -17.48 2.35
N LEU A 124 -1.84 -18.21 3.11
CA LEU A 124 -2.43 -17.69 4.34
C LEU A 124 -1.39 -17.58 5.44
N ILE A 125 -0.45 -18.53 5.51
CA ILE A 125 0.69 -18.43 6.44
C ILE A 125 1.55 -17.21 6.07
N ALA A 126 1.96 -17.06 4.82
CA ALA A 126 2.79 -15.94 4.38
C ALA A 126 2.08 -14.59 4.61
N PHE A 127 0.80 -14.51 4.26
CA PHE A 127 -0.03 -13.32 4.46
C PHE A 127 -0.15 -12.94 5.93
N ASN A 128 -0.44 -13.92 6.80
CA ASN A 128 -0.54 -13.70 8.25
C ASN A 128 0.77 -13.18 8.86
N GLU A 129 1.93 -13.72 8.43
CA GLU A 129 3.22 -13.22 8.89
C GLU A 129 3.49 -11.79 8.40
N GLY A 130 3.26 -11.50 7.13
CA GLY A 130 3.41 -10.14 6.60
C GLY A 130 2.50 -9.12 7.28
N LEU A 131 1.24 -9.50 7.54
CA LEU A 131 0.27 -8.64 8.22
C LEU A 131 0.61 -8.41 9.70
N LYS A 132 1.20 -9.40 10.38
CA LYS A 132 1.77 -9.22 11.73
C LYS A 132 2.92 -8.23 11.74
N THR A 133 3.79 -8.27 10.73
CA THR A 133 4.88 -7.30 10.60
C THR A 133 4.34 -5.89 10.36
N TRP A 134 3.37 -5.74 9.45
CA TRP A 134 2.72 -4.47 9.18
C TRP A 134 1.99 -3.89 10.40
N SER A 135 1.20 -4.69 11.11
CA SER A 135 0.48 -4.23 12.31
C SER A 135 1.42 -3.75 13.41
N LYS A 136 2.49 -4.51 13.70
CA LYS A 136 3.54 -4.06 14.63
C LYS A 136 4.19 -2.77 14.19
N TRP A 137 4.42 -2.60 12.88
CA TRP A 137 4.96 -1.36 12.35
C TRP A 137 3.99 -0.19 12.62
N VAL A 138 2.69 -0.35 12.35
CA VAL A 138 1.68 0.68 12.64
C VAL A 138 1.70 1.05 14.13
N ASP A 139 1.59 0.06 15.02
CA ASP A 139 1.56 0.28 16.47
C ASP A 139 2.80 1.00 16.99
N SER A 140 3.97 0.74 16.39
CA SER A 140 5.23 1.33 16.83
C SER A 140 5.53 2.70 16.20
N ASN A 141 4.85 3.08 15.12
CA ASN A 141 5.25 4.22 14.29
C ASN A 141 4.16 5.27 14.07
N ILE A 142 2.90 4.95 14.37
CA ILE A 142 1.75 5.82 14.12
C ILE A 142 1.11 6.23 15.44
N ASP A 143 1.00 7.54 15.64
CA ASP A 143 0.25 8.10 16.75
C ASP A 143 -1.23 8.25 16.35
N PRO A 144 -2.16 7.49 16.95
CA PRO A 144 -3.57 7.52 16.60
C PRO A 144 -4.27 8.85 16.96
N SER A 145 -3.68 9.68 17.81
CA SER A 145 -4.20 11.02 18.11
C SER A 145 -4.03 12.00 16.93
N HIS A 146 -3.07 11.72 16.04
CA HIS A 146 -2.74 12.56 14.88
C HIS A 146 -3.14 11.92 13.54
N THR A 147 -2.98 10.59 13.42
CA THR A 147 -3.17 9.85 12.16
C THR A 147 -4.27 8.82 12.30
N LYS A 148 -5.26 8.86 11.39
CA LYS A 148 -6.27 7.80 11.29
C LYS A 148 -5.77 6.68 10.37
N VAL A 149 -5.85 5.45 10.84
CA VAL A 149 -5.45 4.26 10.06
C VAL A 149 -6.69 3.45 9.68
N PHE A 150 -6.80 3.11 8.40
CA PHE A 150 -7.81 2.22 7.85
C PHE A 150 -7.14 1.04 7.16
N PHE A 151 -7.75 -0.13 7.26
CA PHE A 151 -7.39 -1.29 6.45
C PHE A 151 -8.61 -1.70 5.62
N GLN A 152 -8.51 -1.54 4.30
CA GLN A 152 -9.52 -2.04 3.38
C GLN A 152 -9.38 -3.55 3.29
N GLY A 153 -10.47 -4.26 3.57
CA GLY A 153 -10.54 -5.71 3.46
C GLY A 153 -10.37 -6.25 2.04
N ILE A 154 -10.48 -7.56 1.92
CA ILE A 154 -10.32 -8.29 0.66
C ILE A 154 -11.43 -7.90 -0.33
N SER A 155 -11.04 -7.45 -1.53
CA SER A 155 -11.97 -7.33 -2.65
C SER A 155 -12.19 -8.70 -3.28
N PRO A 156 -13.43 -9.20 -3.39
CA PRO A 156 -13.71 -10.51 -3.95
C PRO A 156 -13.39 -10.55 -5.45
N THR A 157 -13.04 -11.75 -5.92
CA THR A 157 -12.96 -12.07 -7.35
C THR A 157 -14.20 -12.84 -7.75
N HIS A 158 -14.76 -12.53 -8.92
CA HIS A 158 -16.00 -13.16 -9.43
C HIS A 158 -15.76 -14.12 -10.60
N TYR A 159 -14.52 -14.63 -10.75
CA TYR A 159 -14.22 -15.66 -11.73
C TYR A 159 -14.90 -16.98 -11.32
N LYS A 160 -15.43 -17.69 -12.31
CA LYS A 160 -15.95 -19.06 -12.16
C LYS A 160 -14.85 -20.07 -12.40
#